data_AF-A0A2D6XT69-F1
#
_entry.id   AF-A0A2D6XT69-F1
#
_cell.length_a   1.000
_cell.length_b   1.000
_cell.length_c   1.000
_cell.angle_alpha   90.00
_cell.angle_beta   90.00
_cell.angle_gamma   90.00
#
_symmetry.space_group_name_H-M   'P 1'
#
loop_
_entity.id
_entity.type
_entity.pdbx_description
1 polymer ?
#
loop_
_entity_poly.entity_id
_entity_poly.type
_entity_poly.pdbx_seq_one_letter_code
_entity_poly.pdbx_strand_id
1 'polypeptide(L)'
;MRKYISVCSILLFIIPVITLLICIQIHVLHYDLHSFPFIDGKVSVSLIGRQEKTIGIFRSGFFLYMFISVLFYIKISNFFLLKDVKNKLKIYGLSANFFLCIYIFVLGRDGSFYEISRRLAIIFYITNIYINHAYIIKILRLLKYKKRYK
;
A
#
# COMPACT_ATOMS: atom_id res chain seq x y z
N MET A 1 -2.92 12.13 -18.91
CA MET A 1 -2.15 11.09 -18.19
C MET A 1 -1.52 11.58 -16.87
N ARG A 2 -0.77 12.69 -16.86
CA ARG A 2 -0.10 13.20 -15.65
C ARG A 2 -1.05 13.56 -14.50
N LYS A 3 -2.19 14.22 -14.78
CA LYS A 3 -3.23 14.53 -13.78
C LYS A 3 -3.77 13.26 -13.10
N TYR A 4 -4.08 12.22 -13.87
CA TYR A 4 -4.56 10.93 -13.33
C TYR A 4 -3.54 10.26 -12.40
N ILE A 5 -2.27 10.23 -12.80
CA ILE A 5 -1.18 9.68 -11.97
C ILE A 5 -1.11 10.44 -10.65
N SER A 6 -1.16 11.78 -10.70
CA SER A 6 -1.16 12.63 -9.51
C SER A 6 -2.34 12.36 -8.59
N VAL A 7 -3.55 12.26 -9.14
CA VAL A 7 -4.77 11.97 -8.37
C VAL A 7 -4.66 10.59 -7.71
N CYS A 8 -4.21 9.56 -8.46
CA CYS A 8 -4.00 8.23 -7.90
C CYS A 8 -2.95 8.25 -6.77
N SER A 9 -1.83 8.98 -6.94
CA SER A 9 -0.82 9.11 -5.89
C SER A 9 -1.36 9.76 -4.62
N ILE A 10 -2.18 10.81 -4.76
CA ILE A 10 -2.82 11.47 -3.61
C ILE A 10 -3.79 10.49 -2.92
N LEU A 11 -4.63 9.79 -3.69
CA LEU A 11 -5.54 8.79 -3.14
C LEU A 11 -4.82 7.64 -2.44
N LEU A 12 -3.68 7.17 -2.98
CA LEU A 12 -2.86 6.15 -2.35
C LEU A 12 -2.30 6.57 -0.98
N PHE A 13 -2.15 7.86 -0.74
CA PHE A 13 -1.78 8.39 0.56
C PHE A 13 -3.00 8.59 1.47
N ILE A 14 -4.07 9.21 0.95
CA ILE A 14 -5.25 9.58 1.73
C ILE A 14 -6.02 8.35 2.22
N ILE A 15 -6.25 7.35 1.37
CA ILE A 15 -7.11 6.20 1.69
C ILE A 15 -6.57 5.43 2.91
N PRO A 16 -5.30 4.99 2.97
CA PRO A 16 -4.77 4.32 4.15
C PRO A 16 -4.79 5.19 5.40
N VAL A 17 -4.45 6.48 5.28
CA VAL A 17 -4.43 7.41 6.42
C VAL A 17 -5.82 7.53 7.03
N ILE A 18 -6.84 7.82 6.23
CA ILE A 18 -8.23 7.94 6.71
C ILE A 18 -8.71 6.61 7.31
N THR A 19 -8.44 5.49 6.63
CA THR A 19 -8.83 4.16 7.12
C THR A 19 -8.25 3.89 8.50
N LEU A 20 -6.95 4.20 8.70
CA LEU A 20 -6.28 3.98 9.98
C LEU A 20 -6.76 4.93 11.06
N LEU A 21 -7.01 6.20 10.74
CA LEU A 21 -7.59 7.15 11.70
C LEU A 21 -8.96 6.70 12.19
N ILE A 22 -9.83 6.23 11.31
CA ILE A 22 -11.14 5.67 11.69
C ILE A 22 -10.95 4.46 12.60
N CYS A 23 -10.05 3.54 12.25
CA CYS A 23 -9.81 2.35 13.08
C CYS A 23 -9.24 2.72 14.47
N ILE A 24 -8.36 3.72 14.55
CA ILE A 24 -7.83 4.25 15.82
C ILE A 24 -8.96 4.85 16.66
N GLN A 25 -9.83 5.67 16.07
CA GLN A 25 -10.96 6.27 16.78
C GLN A 25 -11.90 5.20 17.35
N ILE A 26 -12.22 4.16 16.56
CA ILE A 26 -13.02 3.02 17.04
C ILE A 26 -12.31 2.31 18.18
N HIS A 27 -10.98 2.21 18.12
CA HIS A 27 -10.16 1.58 19.15
C HIS A 27 -10.22 2.34 20.48
N VAL A 28 -10.09 3.66 20.43
CA VAL A 28 -10.23 4.55 21.58
C VAL A 28 -11.63 4.42 22.20
N LEU A 29 -12.67 4.42 21.36
CA LEU A 29 -14.07 4.40 21.84
C LEU A 29 -14.51 3.05 22.44
N HIS A 30 -13.92 1.94 22.01
CA HIS A 30 -14.45 0.60 22.34
C HIS A 30 -13.48 -0.32 23.06
N TYR A 31 -12.18 0.00 23.09
CA TYR A 31 -11.14 -0.85 23.68
C TYR A 31 -10.23 -0.08 24.64
N ASP A 32 -10.58 1.17 24.98
CA ASP A 32 -9.89 2.05 25.93
C ASP A 32 -8.37 2.21 25.69
N LEU A 33 -7.96 2.03 24.43
CA LEU A 33 -6.57 2.07 24.01
C LEU A 33 -6.24 3.46 23.43
N HIS A 34 -5.85 4.36 24.32
CA HIS A 34 -5.33 5.69 23.98
C HIS A 34 -3.86 5.64 23.56
N SER A 35 -3.54 4.85 22.53
CA SER A 35 -2.18 4.76 21.99
C SER A 35 -2.17 5.05 20.51
N PHE A 36 -1.24 5.89 20.07
CA PHE A 36 -1.08 6.17 18.66
C PHE A 36 -0.01 5.24 18.07
N PRO A 37 -0.37 4.31 17.17
CA PRO A 37 0.52 3.24 16.69
C PRO A 37 1.77 3.75 15.96
N PHE A 38 1.73 4.99 15.45
CA PHE A 38 2.83 5.59 14.70
C PHE A 38 3.88 6.27 15.58
N ILE A 39 3.56 6.55 16.85
CA ILE A 39 4.44 7.31 17.77
C ILE A 39 4.88 6.40 18.91
N ASP A 40 3.91 5.75 19.58
CA ASP A 40 4.17 5.14 20.89
C ASP A 40 4.69 3.71 20.80
N GLY A 41 4.54 3.04 19.64
CA GLY A 41 4.96 1.65 19.44
C GLY A 41 4.22 0.60 20.26
N LYS A 42 3.34 1.00 21.20
CA LYS A 42 2.57 0.11 22.10
C LYS A 42 1.61 -0.81 21.36
N VAL A 43 1.08 -0.35 20.22
CA VAL A 43 0.09 -1.06 19.41
C VAL A 43 0.54 -1.02 17.95
N SER A 44 0.50 -2.17 17.27
CA SER A 44 0.83 -2.23 15.84
C SER A 44 -0.36 -1.86 14.96
N VAL A 45 -0.10 -1.32 13.77
CA VAL A 45 -1.14 -1.04 12.75
C VAL A 45 -1.96 -2.30 12.42
N SER A 46 -1.31 -3.46 12.35
CA SER A 46 -1.99 -4.73 12.12
C SER A 46 -2.89 -5.16 13.27
N LEU A 47 -2.61 -4.75 14.52
CA LEU A 47 -3.46 -5.03 15.67
C LEU A 47 -4.73 -4.19 15.62
N ILE A 48 -4.61 -2.92 15.27
CA ILE A 48 -5.74 -1.99 15.17
C ILE A 48 -6.70 -2.40 14.05
N GLY A 49 -6.17 -2.94 12.97
CA GLY A 49 -6.96 -3.39 11.82
C GLY A 49 -7.62 -4.76 11.95
N ARG A 50 -7.30 -5.56 12.98
CA ARG A 50 -7.78 -6.96 13.09
C ARG A 50 -8.85 -7.20 14.16
N GLN A 51 -9.22 -6.18 14.94
CA GLN A 51 -10.26 -6.33 15.96
C GLN A 51 -11.64 -6.46 15.33
N GLU A 52 -12.58 -7.06 16.06
CA GLU A 52 -13.94 -7.34 15.60
C GLU A 52 -14.64 -6.10 15.03
N LYS A 53 -14.51 -4.93 15.70
CA LYS A 53 -15.17 -3.69 15.28
C LYS A 53 -14.46 -2.93 14.17
N THR A 54 -13.19 -3.22 13.89
CA THR A 54 -12.37 -2.48 12.93
C THR A 54 -12.04 -3.28 11.67
N ILE A 55 -12.12 -4.61 11.72
CA ILE A 55 -11.72 -5.48 10.61
C ILE A 55 -12.51 -5.22 9.32
N GLY A 56 -13.81 -4.93 9.42
CA GLY A 56 -14.63 -4.60 8.27
C GLY A 56 -14.14 -3.35 7.55
N ILE A 57 -13.95 -2.26 8.31
CA ILE A 57 -13.48 -0.96 7.80
C ILE A 57 -12.06 -1.06 7.25
N PHE A 58 -11.18 -1.77 7.96
CA PHE A 58 -9.81 -1.97 7.54
C PHE A 58 -9.77 -2.74 6.21
N ARG A 59 -10.49 -3.87 6.10
CA ARG A 59 -10.54 -4.64 4.86
C ARG A 59 -11.09 -3.81 3.71
N SER A 60 -12.22 -3.12 3.90
CA SER A 60 -12.83 -2.31 2.84
C SER A 60 -11.91 -1.17 2.38
N GLY A 61 -11.29 -0.45 3.32
CA GLY A 61 -10.37 0.64 3.01
C GLY A 61 -9.12 0.15 2.26
N PHE A 62 -8.53 -0.97 2.67
CA PHE A 62 -7.37 -1.54 2.01
C PHE A 62 -7.70 -2.24 0.68
N PHE A 63 -8.92 -2.76 0.49
CA PHE A 63 -9.42 -3.20 -0.82
C PHE A 63 -9.52 -2.03 -1.80
N LEU A 64 -10.08 -0.90 -1.36
CA LEU A 64 -10.13 0.32 -2.18
C LEU A 64 -8.72 0.81 -2.52
N TYR A 65 -7.82 0.86 -1.55
CA TYR A 65 -6.42 1.18 -1.77
C TYR A 65 -5.77 0.28 -2.83
N MET A 66 -5.98 -1.03 -2.73
CA MET A 66 -5.42 -2.01 -3.67
C MET A 66 -5.91 -1.76 -5.10
N PHE A 67 -7.20 -1.47 -5.27
CA PHE A 67 -7.76 -1.13 -6.58
C PHE A 67 -7.10 0.11 -7.18
N ILE A 68 -6.96 1.19 -6.40
CA ILE A 68 -6.29 2.42 -6.85
C ILE A 68 -4.79 2.16 -7.13
N SER A 69 -4.14 1.29 -6.35
CA SER A 69 -2.73 0.93 -6.50
C SER A 69 -2.47 0.22 -7.83
N VAL A 70 -3.32 -0.75 -8.19
CA VAL A 70 -3.23 -1.42 -9.50
C VAL A 70 -3.38 -0.42 -10.63
N LEU A 71 -4.37 0.47 -10.56
CA LEU A 71 -4.56 1.52 -11.57
C LEU A 71 -3.34 2.45 -11.67
N PHE A 72 -2.77 2.87 -10.54
CA PHE A 72 -1.57 3.69 -10.50
C PHE A 72 -0.39 3.02 -11.22
N TYR A 73 -0.08 1.76 -10.89
CA TYR A 73 1.05 1.05 -11.47
C TYR A 73 0.90 0.80 -12.98
N ILE A 74 -0.32 0.55 -13.45
CA ILE A 74 -0.60 0.45 -14.90
C ILE A 74 -0.36 1.80 -15.58
N LYS A 75 -0.89 2.90 -15.01
CA LYS A 75 -0.77 4.23 -15.62
C LYS A 75 0.67 4.76 -15.60
N ILE A 76 1.43 4.57 -14.53
CA ILE A 76 2.83 5.01 -14.46
C ILE A 76 3.73 4.19 -15.38
N SER A 77 3.50 2.88 -15.49
CA SER A 77 4.24 2.01 -16.40
C SER A 77 4.03 2.42 -17.87
N ASN A 78 2.77 2.67 -18.25
CA ASN A 78 2.43 3.15 -19.59
C ASN A 78 3.00 4.56 -19.86
N PHE A 79 3.03 5.44 -18.86
CA PHE A 79 3.63 6.77 -18.99
C PHE A 79 5.13 6.70 -19.32
N PHE A 80 5.87 5.80 -18.68
CA PHE A 80 7.28 5.59 -18.99
C PHE A 80 7.50 4.90 -20.33
N LEU A 81 6.61 3.98 -20.72
CA LEU A 81 6.65 3.35 -22.04
C LEU A 81 6.45 4.38 -23.17
N LEU A 82 5.54 5.34 -23.00
CA LEU A 82 5.39 6.49 -23.93
C LEU A 82 6.61 7.41 -24.00
N LYS A 83 7.52 7.34 -23.03
CA LYS A 83 8.81 8.05 -23.02
C LYS A 83 9.96 7.17 -23.53
N ASP A 84 9.62 6.03 -24.13
CA ASP A 84 10.55 5.05 -24.69
C ASP A 84 11.45 4.40 -23.62
N VAL A 85 10.88 4.20 -22.41
CA VAL A 85 11.55 3.51 -21.30
C VAL A 85 10.79 2.22 -20.96
N LYS A 86 11.35 1.10 -21.41
CA LYS A 86 10.87 -0.24 -21.01
C LYS A 86 11.04 -0.41 -19.50
N ASN A 87 9.99 -0.85 -18.82
CA ASN A 87 9.96 -0.98 -17.36
C ASN A 87 9.11 -2.17 -16.92
N LYS A 88 9.41 -2.72 -15.74
CA LYS A 88 8.69 -3.86 -15.13
C LYS A 88 7.75 -3.43 -13.99
N LEU A 89 7.45 -2.13 -13.87
CA LEU A 89 6.66 -1.57 -12.75
C LEU A 89 5.26 -2.17 -12.67
N LYS A 90 4.63 -2.47 -13.82
CA LYS A 90 3.32 -3.14 -13.84
C LYS A 90 3.38 -4.51 -13.14
N ILE A 91 4.43 -5.30 -13.39
CA ILE A 91 4.56 -6.65 -12.83
C ILE A 91 4.82 -6.59 -11.33
N TYR A 92 5.79 -5.79 -10.90
CA TYR A 92 6.10 -5.62 -9.47
C TYR A 92 4.95 -4.97 -8.71
N GLY A 93 4.23 -4.01 -9.30
CA GLY A 93 3.04 -3.40 -8.73
C GLY A 93 1.89 -4.42 -8.56
N LEU A 94 1.66 -5.27 -9.55
CA LEU A 94 0.68 -6.36 -9.44
C LEU A 94 1.09 -7.39 -8.39
N SER A 95 2.37 -7.76 -8.34
CA SER A 95 2.91 -8.67 -7.32
C SER A 95 2.74 -8.12 -5.90
N ALA A 96 3.02 -6.82 -5.68
CA ALA A 96 2.76 -6.18 -4.40
C ALA A 96 1.28 -6.31 -4.01
N ASN A 97 0.37 -5.91 -4.90
CA ASN A 97 -1.07 -5.97 -4.62
C ASN A 97 -1.59 -7.39 -4.40
N PHE A 98 -0.98 -8.41 -5.03
CA PHE A 98 -1.28 -9.81 -4.76
C PHE A 98 -0.94 -10.20 -3.31
N PHE A 99 0.24 -9.83 -2.81
CA PHE A 99 0.59 -10.08 -1.40
C PHE A 99 -0.28 -9.29 -0.43
N LEU A 100 -0.64 -8.04 -0.78
CA LEU A 100 -1.59 -7.26 0.03
C LEU A 100 -2.96 -7.96 0.09
N CYS A 101 -3.40 -8.55 -1.02
CA CYS A 101 -4.64 -9.31 -1.07
C CYS A 101 -4.61 -10.52 -0.12
N ILE A 102 -3.53 -11.32 -0.16
CA ILE A 102 -3.32 -12.42 0.79
C ILE A 102 -3.38 -11.90 2.23
N TYR A 103 -2.68 -10.80 2.53
CA TYR A 103 -2.69 -10.20 3.86
C TYR A 103 -4.10 -9.86 4.34
N ILE A 104 -4.91 -9.19 3.52
CA ILE A 104 -6.28 -8.78 3.85
C ILE A 104 -7.20 -10.01 4.07
N PHE A 105 -7.06 -11.05 3.25
CA PHE A 105 -7.85 -12.28 3.37
C PHE A 105 -7.53 -13.07 4.65
N VAL A 106 -6.25 -13.08 5.04
CA VAL A 106 -5.76 -13.79 6.22
C VAL A 106 -5.98 -12.98 7.50
N LEU A 107 -6.15 -11.66 7.41
CA LEU A 107 -6.35 -10.77 8.55
C LEU A 107 -7.57 -11.22 9.38
N GLY A 108 -7.43 -11.30 10.70
CA GLY A 108 -8.51 -11.69 11.63
C GLY A 108 -8.91 -13.17 11.61
N ARG A 109 -8.11 -14.03 10.98
CA ARG A 109 -8.20 -15.48 11.18
C ARG A 109 -7.16 -15.93 12.19
N ASP A 110 -7.57 -16.82 13.08
CA ASP A 110 -6.74 -17.39 14.13
C ASP A 110 -6.09 -18.71 13.70
N GLY A 111 -4.89 -18.96 14.22
CA GLY A 111 -4.10 -20.16 13.94
C GLY A 111 -2.69 -19.82 13.44
N SER A 112 -1.72 -20.64 13.86
CA SER A 112 -0.28 -20.45 13.56
C SER A 112 0.00 -20.23 12.06
N PHE A 113 -0.67 -21.00 11.20
CA PHE A 113 -0.54 -20.86 9.75
C PHE A 113 -0.93 -19.46 9.26
N TYR A 114 -2.09 -18.94 9.68
CA TYR A 114 -2.57 -17.62 9.30
C TYR A 114 -1.66 -16.50 9.84
N GLU A 115 -1.10 -16.67 11.03
CA GLU A 115 -0.15 -15.71 11.57
C GLU A 115 1.13 -15.60 10.74
N ILE A 116 1.69 -16.75 10.36
CA ILE A 116 2.90 -16.84 9.53
C ILE A 116 2.60 -16.27 8.14
N SER A 117 1.49 -16.68 7.51
CA SER A 117 1.08 -16.16 6.20
C SER A 117 0.89 -14.65 6.23
N ARG A 118 0.28 -14.09 7.28
CA ARG A 118 0.09 -12.64 7.45
C ARG A 118 1.43 -11.90 7.50
N ARG A 119 2.38 -12.41 8.29
CA ARG A 119 3.73 -11.83 8.42
C ARG A 119 4.51 -11.90 7.11
N LEU A 120 4.49 -13.05 6.44
CA LEU A 120 5.16 -13.21 5.14
C LEU A 120 4.54 -12.31 4.08
N ALA A 121 3.20 -12.27 4.00
CA ALA A 121 2.49 -11.44 3.04
C ALA A 121 2.83 -9.96 3.19
N ILE A 122 2.85 -9.43 4.43
CA ILE A 122 3.20 -8.01 4.63
C ILE A 122 4.68 -7.73 4.34
N ILE A 123 5.60 -8.65 4.66
CA ILE A 123 7.03 -8.52 4.33
C ILE A 123 7.23 -8.48 2.81
N PHE A 124 6.62 -9.41 2.08
CA PHE A 124 6.71 -9.45 0.62
C PHE A 124 6.04 -8.23 -0.03
N TYR A 125 4.92 -7.76 0.51
CA TYR A 125 4.27 -6.52 0.08
C TYR A 125 5.22 -5.33 0.22
N ILE A 126 5.75 -5.09 1.43
CA ILE A 126 6.64 -3.97 1.73
C ILE A 126 7.89 -4.02 0.85
N THR A 127 8.50 -5.21 0.73
CA THR A 127 9.69 -5.42 -0.12
C THR A 127 9.42 -5.03 -1.57
N ASN A 128 8.29 -5.47 -2.15
CA ASN A 128 7.92 -5.09 -3.51
C ASN A 128 7.64 -3.59 -3.68
N ILE A 129 7.03 -2.94 -2.68
CA ILE A 129 6.82 -1.49 -2.70
C ILE A 129 8.15 -0.73 -2.72
N TYR A 130 9.12 -1.13 -1.89
CA TYR A 130 10.46 -0.52 -1.88
C TYR A 130 11.20 -0.72 -3.20
N ILE A 131 11.17 -1.95 -3.76
CA ILE A 131 11.74 -2.24 -5.08
C ILE A 131 11.11 -1.33 -6.14
N ASN A 132 9.78 -1.24 -6.18
CA ASN A 132 9.06 -0.34 -7.10
C ASN A 132 9.49 1.12 -6.94
N HIS A 133 9.61 1.60 -5.71
CA HIS A 133 10.02 2.97 -5.42
C HIS A 133 11.44 3.26 -5.94
N ALA A 134 12.38 2.37 -5.68
CA ALA A 134 13.75 2.47 -6.20
C ALA A 134 13.78 2.48 -7.75
N TYR A 135 12.98 1.62 -8.40
CA TYR A 135 12.84 1.63 -9.86
C TYR A 135 12.29 2.95 -10.41
N ILE A 136 11.25 3.52 -9.79
CA ILE A 136 10.68 4.81 -10.22
C ILE A 136 11.73 5.92 -10.11
N ILE A 137 12.44 6.00 -8.98
CA ILE A 137 13.51 7.00 -8.79
C ILE A 137 14.59 6.86 -9.86
N LYS A 138 15.05 5.63 -10.14
CA LYS A 138 16.06 5.37 -11.16
C LYS A 138 15.60 5.85 -12.54
N ILE A 139 14.37 5.54 -12.93
CA ILE A 139 13.80 5.97 -14.23
C ILE A 139 13.68 7.50 -14.29
N LEU A 140 13.20 8.15 -13.22
CA LEU A 140 13.08 9.61 -13.17
C LEU A 140 14.44 10.31 -13.30
N ARG A 141 15.49 9.77 -12.68
CA ARG A 141 16.86 10.29 -12.83
C ARG A 141 17.35 10.16 -14.27
N LEU A 142 17.13 9.00 -14.91
CA LEU A 142 17.48 8.78 -16.33
C LEU A 142 16.76 9.75 -17.27
N LEU A 143 15.46 9.97 -17.04
CA LEU A 143 14.66 10.92 -17.82
C LEU A 143 15.11 12.38 -17.63
N LYS A 144 15.48 12.77 -16.40
CA LYS A 144 16.04 14.09 -16.11
C LYS A 144 17.37 14.31 -16.86
N TYR A 145 18.22 13.29 -16.89
CA TYR A 145 19.48 13.33 -17.63
C TYR A 145 19.22 13.46 -19.14
N LYS A 146 18.38 12.61 -19.73
CA LYS A 146 18.04 12.66 -21.17
C LYS A 146 17.47 14.02 -21.62
N LYS A 147 16.75 14.73 -20.74
CA LYS A 147 16.23 16.07 -21.01
C LYS A 147 17.30 17.18 -20.94
N ARG A 148 18.43 16.94 -20.27
CA ARG A 148 19.53 17.92 -20.13
C ARG A 148 20.48 17.91 -21.34
N TYR A 149 20.46 16.84 -22.14
CA TYR A 149 21.28 16.66 -23.34
C TYR A 149 20.46 16.65 -24.64
N LYS A 150 19.22 17.15 -24.58
CA LYS A 150 18.34 17.45 -25.72
C LYS A 150 18.06 18.94 -25.70
#